data_AF-A0A9P2BZG4-F1
#
_entry.id   AF-A0A9P2BZG4-F1
#
_cell.length_a   1.000
_cell.length_b   1.000
_cell.length_c   1.000
_cell.angle_alpha   90.00
_cell.angle_beta   90.00
_cell.angle_gamma   90.00
#
_symmetry.space_group_name_H-M   'P 1'
#
loop_
_entity.id
_entity.type
_entity.pdbx_description
1 polymer ?
#
loop_
_entity_poly.entity_id
_entity_poly.type
_entity_poly.pdbx_seq_one_letter_code
_entity_poly.pdbx_strand_id
1 'polypeptide(L)'
;MEKIASNTSSTFAAISGMKSVSVDKGEEVSIEKSNVSGMKSGEEVNNQLLPGLVDLVECVQAQSEKFPKIAEMMALKDNQIKF
;
A
#
# COMPACT_ATOMS: atom_id res chain seq x y z
N MET A 1 -23.06 7.62 22.81
CA MET A 1 -22.57 6.84 21.66
C MET A 1 -22.47 7.81 20.50
N GLU A 2 -21.28 8.03 19.96
CA GLU A 2 -21.15 8.75 18.69
C GLU A 2 -21.89 7.98 17.60
N LYS A 3 -22.61 8.70 16.73
CA LYS A 3 -23.24 8.08 15.56
C LYS A 3 -22.13 7.64 14.62
N ILE A 4 -21.84 6.35 14.57
CA ILE A 4 -20.94 5.77 13.58
C ILE A 4 -21.70 5.80 12.26
N ALA A 5 -21.35 6.77 11.40
CA ALA A 5 -21.87 6.90 10.05
C ALA A 5 -20.71 6.77 9.05
N SER A 6 -21.01 6.25 7.88
CA SER A 6 -20.09 6.16 6.76
C SER A 6 -19.63 7.54 6.32
N ASN A 7 -18.35 7.59 5.91
CA ASN A 7 -17.73 8.79 5.38
C ASN A 7 -16.96 8.43 4.11
N THR A 8 -17.67 8.43 2.98
CA THR A 8 -17.09 8.08 1.67
C THR A 8 -15.95 9.02 1.31
N SER A 9 -16.10 10.32 1.57
CA SER A 9 -15.06 11.34 1.29
C SER A 9 -13.75 11.04 2.01
N SER A 10 -13.79 10.71 3.30
CA SER A 10 -12.59 10.37 4.08
C SER A 10 -11.95 9.08 3.59
N THR A 11 -12.76 8.09 3.20
CA THR A 11 -12.26 6.86 2.58
C THR A 11 -11.56 7.15 1.26
N PHE A 12 -12.18 7.91 0.35
CA PHE A 12 -11.55 8.28 -0.92
C PHE A 12 -10.25 9.07 -0.73
N ALA A 13 -10.21 9.99 0.24
CA ALA A 13 -8.99 10.73 0.57
C ALA A 13 -7.87 9.79 1.04
N ALA A 14 -8.16 8.87 1.96
CA ALA A 14 -7.18 7.89 2.43
C ALA A 14 -6.65 6.98 1.31
N ILE A 15 -7.54 6.53 0.41
CA ILE A 15 -7.15 5.70 -0.74
C ILE A 15 -6.32 6.49 -1.76
N SER A 16 -6.62 7.77 -1.97
CA SER A 16 -5.83 8.60 -2.89
C SER A 16 -4.36 8.72 -2.44
N GLY A 17 -4.13 8.84 -1.13
CA GLY A 17 -2.78 8.81 -0.56
C GLY A 17 -2.08 7.47 -0.83
N MET A 18 -2.78 6.34 -0.63
CA MET A 18 -2.24 5.01 -0.94
C MET A 18 -1.90 4.81 -2.42
N LYS A 19 -2.73 5.32 -3.33
CA LYS A 19 -2.49 5.25 -4.78
C LYS A 19 -1.32 6.12 -5.25
N SER A 20 -0.95 7.14 -4.48
CA SER A 20 0.20 7.99 -4.79
C SER A 20 1.55 7.35 -4.44
N VAL A 21 1.54 6.26 -3.65
CA VAL A 21 2.76 5.50 -3.34
C VAL A 21 3.14 4.69 -4.57
N SER A 22 4.26 5.02 -5.20
CA SER A 22 4.86 4.18 -6.22
C SER A 22 6.24 3.77 -5.74
N VAL A 23 6.50 2.48 -5.75
CA VAL A 23 7.84 1.94 -5.54
C VAL A 23 8.33 1.53 -6.92
N ASP A 24 9.40 2.18 -7.37
CA ASP A 24 10.10 1.69 -8.54
C ASP A 24 10.54 0.26 -8.26
N LYS A 25 10.26 -0.66 -9.19
CA LYS A 25 10.71 -2.05 -9.05
C LYS A 25 12.24 -2.14 -8.90
N GLY A 26 12.92 -1.07 -9.30
CA GLY A 26 14.36 -0.91 -9.33
C GLY A 26 15.00 -1.95 -10.23
N GLU A 27 16.31 -1.79 -10.42
CA GLU A 27 17.15 -2.82 -11.03
C GLU A 27 17.96 -3.47 -9.92
N GLU A 28 18.33 -4.74 -10.11
CA GLU A 28 19.27 -5.39 -9.20
C GLU A 28 20.54 -4.54 -9.08
N VAL A 29 20.93 -4.26 -7.84
CA VAL A 29 22.18 -3.56 -7.58
C VAL A 29 23.30 -4.58 -7.74
N SER A 30 24.34 -4.24 -8.52
CA SER A 30 25.55 -5.05 -8.56
C SER A 30 26.81 -4.24 -8.25
N ILE A 31 27.65 -4.78 -7.36
CA ILE A 31 28.90 -4.14 -6.95
C ILE A 31 30.08 -4.97 -7.48
N GLU A 32 30.26 -4.94 -8.80
CA GLU A 32 31.19 -5.81 -9.56
C GLU A 32 32.64 -5.82 -9.04
N LYS A 33 33.12 -4.70 -8.49
CA LYS A 33 34.54 -4.52 -8.11
C LYS A 33 34.82 -4.70 -6.62
N SER A 34 33.80 -4.82 -5.77
CA SER A 34 34.04 -4.88 -4.32
C SER A 34 34.36 -6.31 -3.87
N ASN A 35 35.45 -6.44 -3.15
CA ASN A 35 35.84 -7.68 -2.47
C ASN A 35 35.54 -7.64 -0.96
N VAL A 36 34.99 -6.54 -0.45
CA VAL A 36 34.63 -6.40 0.96
C VAL A 36 33.38 -7.24 1.23
N SER A 37 33.49 -8.23 2.12
CA SER A 37 32.38 -9.15 2.43
C SER A 37 31.09 -8.43 2.80
N GLY A 38 31.16 -7.35 3.58
CA GLY A 38 29.99 -6.58 3.98
C GLY A 38 29.28 -5.89 2.81
N MET A 39 30.01 -5.49 1.76
CA MET A 39 29.38 -4.91 0.57
C MET A 39 28.63 -5.96 -0.25
N LYS A 40 29.21 -7.16 -0.39
CA LYS A 40 28.53 -8.28 -1.05
C LYS A 40 27.28 -8.73 -0.31
N SER A 41 27.35 -8.83 1.02
CA SER A 41 26.17 -9.13 1.84
C SER A 41 25.11 -8.03 1.74
N GLY A 42 25.51 -6.76 1.66
CA GLY A 42 24.58 -5.65 1.45
C GLY A 42 23.88 -5.71 0.09
N GLU A 43 24.61 -6.03 -0.98
CA GLU A 43 24.07 -6.27 -2.33
C GLU A 43 23.00 -7.37 -2.31
N GLU A 44 23.33 -8.52 -1.72
CA GLU A 44 22.46 -9.68 -1.66
C GLU A 44 21.18 -9.41 -0.85
N VAL A 45 21.30 -8.77 0.32
CA VAL A 45 20.13 -8.37 1.12
C VAL A 45 19.26 -7.35 0.39
N ASN A 46 19.86 -6.36 -0.26
CA ASN A 46 19.12 -5.35 -1.02
C ASN A 46 18.29 -6.00 -2.13
N ASN A 47 18.93 -6.87 -2.94
CA ASN A 47 18.28 -7.50 -4.08
C ASN A 47 17.21 -8.52 -3.67
N GLN A 48 17.31 -9.09 -2.47
CA GLN A 48 16.24 -9.92 -1.89
C GLN A 48 15.08 -9.09 -1.32
N LEU A 49 15.35 -7.91 -0.75
CA LEU A 49 14.34 -7.09 -0.09
C LEU A 49 13.49 -6.30 -1.10
N LEU A 50 14.12 -5.79 -2.16
CA LEU A 50 13.48 -4.91 -3.13
C LEU A 50 12.22 -5.53 -3.77
N PRO A 51 12.24 -6.80 -4.25
CA PRO A 51 11.04 -7.45 -4.78
C PRO A 51 9.94 -7.59 -3.73
N GLY A 52 10.30 -7.97 -2.50
CA GLY A 52 9.34 -8.12 -1.41
C GLY A 52 8.67 -6.80 -1.01
N LEU A 53 9.39 -5.68 -1.09
CA LEU A 53 8.83 -4.36 -0.84
C LEU A 53 7.83 -3.95 -1.95
N VAL A 54 8.17 -4.22 -3.21
CA VAL A 54 7.29 -3.98 -4.36
C VAL A 54 5.99 -4.78 -4.22
N ASP A 55 6.12 -6.09 -3.97
CA ASP A 55 4.97 -6.99 -3.81
C ASP A 55 4.08 -6.56 -2.65
N LEU A 56 4.67 -6.10 -1.53
CA LEU A 56 3.93 -5.58 -0.39
C LEU A 56 3.12 -4.34 -0.77
N VAL A 57 3.74 -3.37 -1.45
CA VAL A 57 3.05 -2.14 -1.87
C VAL A 57 1.92 -2.46 -2.85
N GLU A 58 2.16 -3.28 -3.85
CA GLU A 58 1.14 -3.74 -4.80
C GLU A 58 -0.01 -4.45 -4.07
N CYS A 59 0.29 -5.34 -3.12
CA CYS A 59 -0.71 -6.02 -2.32
C CYS A 59 -1.56 -5.05 -1.50
N VAL A 60 -0.94 -4.12 -0.77
CA VAL A 60 -1.67 -3.16 0.05
C VAL A 60 -2.52 -2.24 -0.83
N GLN A 61 -2.00 -1.80 -1.97
CA GLN A 61 -2.77 -1.01 -2.94
C GLN A 61 -3.99 -1.78 -3.44
N ALA A 62 -3.83 -3.04 -3.84
CA ALA A 62 -4.94 -3.88 -4.29
C ALA A 62 -6.02 -4.08 -3.21
N GLN A 63 -5.62 -4.24 -1.94
CA GLN A 63 -6.59 -4.28 -0.83
C GLN A 63 -7.27 -2.92 -0.61
N SER A 64 -6.52 -1.83 -0.76
CA SER A 64 -7.03 -0.48 -0.58
C SER A 64 -8.22 -0.19 -1.52
N GLU A 65 -8.19 -0.68 -2.76
CA GLU A 65 -9.26 -0.47 -3.74
C GLU A 65 -10.62 -1.06 -3.35
N LYS A 66 -10.66 -1.92 -2.33
CA LYS A 66 -11.92 -2.50 -1.82
C LYS A 66 -12.67 -1.55 -0.90
N PHE A 67 -11.97 -0.66 -0.18
CA PHE A 67 -12.59 0.21 0.83
C PHE A 67 -13.58 1.23 0.25
N PRO A 68 -13.38 1.84 -0.93
CA PRO A 68 -14.40 2.72 -1.53
C PRO A 68 -15.75 2.02 -1.70
N LYS A 69 -15.75 0.79 -2.23
CA LYS A 69 -16.97 -0.01 -2.41
C LYS A 69 -17.64 -0.35 -1.07
N ILE A 70 -16.84 -0.66 -0.06
CA ILE A 70 -17.34 -0.91 1.31
C ILE A 70 -17.99 0.36 1.87
N ALA A 71 -17.33 1.52 1.73
CA ALA A 71 -17.84 2.80 2.22
C ALA A 71 -19.14 3.21 1.51
N GLU A 72 -19.25 3.00 0.20
CA GLU A 72 -20.49 3.21 -0.56
C GLU A 72 -21.62 2.31 -0.06
N MET A 73 -21.33 1.03 0.19
CA MET A 73 -22.32 0.08 0.70
C MET A 73 -22.76 0.43 2.13
N MET A 74 -21.86 0.92 2.97
CA MET A 74 -22.21 1.43 4.30
C MET A 74 -23.07 2.69 4.20
N ALA A 75 -22.76 3.62 3.29
CA ALA A 75 -23.58 4.82 3.07
C ALA A 75 -25.00 4.51 2.60
N LEU A 76 -25.17 3.51 1.75
CA LEU A 76 -26.50 3.02 1.38
C LEU A 76 -27.26 2.47 2.58
N LYS A 77 -26.61 1.72 3.48
CA LYS A 77 -27.24 1.20 4.70
C LYS A 77 -27.57 2.31 5.70
N ASP A 78 -26.67 3.27 5.90
CA ASP A 78 -26.93 4.41 6.80
C ASP A 78 -28.11 5.24 6.32
N ASN A 79 -28.28 5.42 5.00
CA ASN A 79 -29.44 6.11 4.44
C ASN A 79 -30.76 5.36 4.66
N GLN A 80 -30.72 4.03 4.87
CA GLN A 80 -31.90 3.22 5.21
C GLN A 80 -32.21 3.23 6.71
N ILE A 81 -31.21 3.51 7.55
CA ILE A 81 -31.35 3.59 9.00
C ILE A 81 -31.58 5.07 9.36
N LYS A 82 -32.84 5.44 9.64
CA LYS A 82 -33.13 6.77 10.20
C LYS A 82 -32.57 6.86 11.61
N PHE A 83 -31.50 7.64 11.79
CA PHE A 83 -30.92 7.98 13.09
C PHE A 83 -31.50 9.25 13.69
#